data_AF-A0A521PNK6-F1
#
_entry.id   AF-A0A521PNK6-F1
#
_cell.length_a   1.000
_cell.length_b   1.000
_cell.length_c   1.000
_cell.angle_alpha   90.00
_cell.angle_beta   90.00
_cell.angle_gamma   90.00
#
_symmetry.space_group_name_H-M   'P 1'
#
loop_
_entity.id
_entity.type
_entity.pdbx_description
1 polymer ?
#
loop_
_entity_poly.entity_id
_entity_poly.type
_entity_poly.pdbx_seq_one_letter_code
_entity_poly.pdbx_strand_id
1 'polypeptide(L)'
;MRVKGLSGDLAWWRETRGSPDADPAALRALLDQLQAWKTQHDADRALQPGPFFKMVWDGIFADDANDVVEAIAEIEQALAPR
;
A
#
# COMPACT_ATOMS: atom_id res chain seq x y z
N MET A 1 -10.99 -14.36 -8.08
CA MET A 1 -11.63 -13.94 -6.82
C MET A 1 -10.59 -13.10 -6.09
N ARG A 2 -10.77 -11.78 -5.96
CA ARG A 2 -9.76 -10.92 -5.28
C ARG A 2 -9.60 -11.43 -3.84
N VAL A 3 -8.37 -11.72 -3.44
CA VAL A 3 -8.07 -12.02 -2.03
C VAL A 3 -8.44 -10.76 -1.26
N LYS A 4 -9.33 -10.85 -0.26
CA LYS A 4 -9.74 -9.68 0.54
C LYS A 4 -8.56 -9.26 1.42
N GLY A 5 -8.12 -8.00 1.31
CA GLY A 5 -7.11 -7.39 2.17
C GLY A 5 -5.82 -7.02 1.44
N LEU A 6 -4.94 -6.32 2.16
CA LEU A 6 -3.72 -5.68 1.64
C LEU A 6 -2.89 -6.57 0.72
N SER A 7 -2.63 -7.82 1.11
CA SER A 7 -1.83 -8.75 0.32
C SER A 7 -2.46 -9.09 -1.04
N GLY A 8 -3.80 -9.12 -1.12
CA GLY A 8 -4.52 -9.32 -2.37
C GLY A 8 -4.47 -8.12 -3.29
N ASP A 9 -4.56 -6.92 -2.71
CA ASP A 9 -4.47 -5.65 -3.42
C ASP A 9 -3.06 -5.44 -4.00
N LEU A 10 -2.02 -5.75 -3.23
CA LEU A 10 -0.63 -5.73 -3.67
C LEU A 10 -0.33 -6.81 -4.73
N ALA A 11 -0.87 -8.03 -4.57
CA ALA A 11 -0.72 -9.08 -5.57
C ALA A 11 -1.36 -8.69 -6.91
N TRP A 12 -2.58 -8.14 -6.85
CA TRP A 12 -3.26 -7.63 -8.05
C TRP A 12 -2.47 -6.50 -8.72
N TRP A 13 -1.90 -5.56 -7.95
CA TRP A 13 -1.04 -4.53 -8.52
C TRP A 13 0.18 -5.12 -9.23
N ARG A 14 0.87 -6.08 -8.60
CA ARG A 14 2.05 -6.74 -9.21
C ARG A 14 1.73 -7.46 -10.52
N GLU A 15 0.53 -8.00 -10.67
CA GLU A 15 0.05 -8.63 -11.91
C GLU A 15 -0.38 -7.59 -12.97
N THR A 16 -0.92 -6.46 -12.53
CA THR A 16 -1.50 -5.44 -13.42
C THR A 16 -0.49 -4.38 -13.85
N ARG A 17 0.59 -4.17 -13.08
CA ARG A 17 1.61 -3.16 -13.35
C ARG A 17 2.28 -3.42 -14.70
N GLY A 18 2.28 -2.40 -15.56
CA GLY A 18 2.81 -2.49 -16.93
C GLY A 18 1.80 -2.96 -17.98
N SER A 19 0.58 -3.33 -17.59
CA SER A 19 -0.50 -3.52 -18.56
C SER A 19 -0.93 -2.16 -19.14
N PRO A 20 -0.93 -1.99 -20.48
CA PRO A 20 -1.41 -0.76 -21.12
C PRO A 20 -2.92 -0.55 -20.95
N ASP A 21 -3.66 -1.60 -20.61
CA ASP A 21 -5.11 -1.60 -20.40
C ASP A 21 -5.52 -1.51 -18.91
N ALA A 22 -4.61 -1.13 -18.03
CA ALA A 22 -4.94 -0.95 -16.62
C ALA A 22 -5.98 0.17 -16.47
N ASP A 23 -7.18 -0.19 -16.00
CA ASP A 23 -8.29 0.76 -15.81
C ASP A 23 -7.90 1.85 -14.80
N PRO A 24 -7.82 3.13 -15.21
CA PRO A 24 -7.45 4.22 -14.33
C PRO A 24 -8.37 4.36 -13.10
N ALA A 25 -9.66 4.01 -13.23
CA ALA A 25 -10.58 4.06 -12.11
C ALA A 25 -10.26 2.98 -11.06
N ALA A 26 -9.90 1.77 -11.50
CA ALA A 26 -9.45 0.70 -10.63
C ALA A 26 -8.12 1.04 -9.94
N LEU A 27 -7.18 1.66 -10.66
CA LEU A 27 -5.92 2.15 -10.10
C LEU A 27 -6.14 3.25 -9.05
N ARG A 28 -7.05 4.19 -9.31
CA ARG A 28 -7.42 5.23 -8.35
C ARG A 28 -8.01 4.64 -7.07
N ALA A 29 -8.91 3.67 -7.22
CA ALA A 29 -9.53 2.99 -6.08
C ALA A 29 -8.50 2.20 -5.25
N LEU A 30 -7.55 1.53 -5.91
CA LEU A 30 -6.44 0.87 -5.21
C LEU A 30 -5.56 1.88 -4.47
N LEU A 31 -5.20 2.99 -5.13
CA LEU A 31 -4.37 4.04 -4.53
C LEU A 31 -5.01 4.58 -3.25
N ASP A 32 -6.31 4.91 -3.29
CA ASP A 32 -7.05 5.40 -2.13
C ASP A 32 -7.05 4.37 -0.99
N GLN A 33 -7.18 3.07 -1.29
CA GLN A 33 -7.12 2.00 -0.29
C GLN A 33 -5.74 1.88 0.35
N LEU A 34 -4.67 1.90 -0.45
CA LEU A 34 -3.30 1.81 0.05
C LEU A 34 -2.92 3.04 0.89
N GLN A 35 -3.33 4.24 0.47
CA GLN A 35 -3.12 5.47 1.24
C GLN A 35 -3.90 5.47 2.57
N ALA A 36 -5.14 4.97 2.56
CA ALA A 36 -5.94 4.82 3.77
C ALA A 36 -5.29 3.82 4.74
N TRP A 37 -4.83 2.68 4.23
CA TRP A 37 -4.09 1.69 5.03
C TRP A 37 -2.83 2.30 5.64
N LYS A 38 -2.03 3.01 4.84
CA LYS A 38 -0.77 3.64 5.29
C LYS A 38 -1.02 4.66 6.38
N THR A 39 -2.07 5.48 6.23
CA THR A 39 -2.48 6.47 7.23
C THR A 39 -2.86 5.82 8.55
N GLN A 40 -3.66 4.74 8.50
CA GLN A 40 -4.06 4.00 9.70
C GLN A 40 -2.84 3.34 10.37
N HIS A 41 -1.98 2.68 9.58
CA HIS A 41 -0.76 2.05 10.07
C HIS A 41 0.16 3.05 10.77
N ASP A 42 0.34 4.24 10.21
CA ASP A 42 1.17 5.29 10.81
C ASP A 42 0.56 5.84 12.11
N ALA A 43 -0.78 5.95 12.17
CA ALA A 43 -1.49 6.32 13.39
C ALA A 43 -1.33 5.23 14.48
N ASP A 44 -1.47 3.95 14.12
CA ASP A 44 -1.30 2.83 15.05
C ASP A 44 0.13 2.72 15.55
N ARG A 45 1.12 2.96 14.67
CA ARG A 45 2.53 3.09 15.04
C ARG A 45 2.75 4.25 16.02
N ALA A 46 2.10 5.40 15.80
CA ALA A 46 2.23 6.56 16.67
C ALA A 46 1.68 6.30 18.08
N LEU A 47 0.62 5.48 18.19
CA LEU A 47 -0.02 5.07 19.43
C LEU A 47 0.76 4.02 20.24
N GLN A 48 1.80 3.40 19.66
CA GLN A 48 2.61 2.41 20.38
C GLN A 48 3.28 3.03 21.62
N PRO A 49 3.19 2.38 22.81
CA PRO A 49 3.63 2.97 24.07
C PRO A 49 5.16 2.92 24.21
N GLY A 50 5.83 3.99 23.80
CA GLY A 50 7.27 4.15 23.96
C GLY A 50 8.12 3.52 22.85
N PRO A 51 9.45 3.71 22.89
CA PRO A 51 10.33 3.42 21.77
C PRO A 51 10.49 1.92 21.48
N PHE A 52 10.41 1.07 22.50
CA PHE A 52 10.54 -0.39 22.32
C PHE A 52 9.40 -0.97 21.48
N PHE A 53 8.15 -0.62 21.80
CA PHE A 53 7.00 -1.13 21.05
C PHE A 53 6.95 -0.57 19.63
N LYS A 54 7.44 0.66 19.40
CA LYS A 54 7.64 1.19 18.04
C LYS A 54 8.68 0.40 17.26
N MET A 55 9.79 0.02 17.89
CA MET A 55 10.81 -0.81 17.24
C MET A 55 10.26 -2.21 16.89
N VAL A 56 9.48 -2.82 17.78
CA VAL A 56 8.83 -4.12 17.52
C VAL A 56 7.79 -3.99 16.40
N TRP A 57 6.97 -2.92 16.43
CA TRP A 57 6.02 -2.62 15.36
C TRP A 57 6.71 -2.50 14.01
N ASP A 58 7.77 -1.69 13.94
CA ASP A 58 8.58 -1.52 12.74
C ASP A 58 9.18 -2.85 12.28
N GLY A 59 9.67 -3.69 13.19
CA GLY A 59 10.21 -5.01 12.86
C GLY A 59 9.19 -6.00 12.32
N ILE A 60 7.92 -5.93 12.74
CA ILE A 60 6.85 -6.83 12.27
C ILE A 60 6.29 -6.37 10.92
N PHE A 61 6.13 -5.06 10.73
CA PHE A 61 5.42 -4.50 9.58
C PHE A 61 6.33 -3.82 8.55
N ALA A 62 7.67 -3.89 8.71
CA ALA A 62 8.61 -3.24 7.79
C ALA A 62 8.38 -3.65 6.33
N ASP A 63 8.26 -4.95 6.07
CA ASP A 63 8.11 -5.48 4.70
C ASP A 63 6.79 -5.01 4.07
N ASP A 64 5.67 -5.16 4.80
CA ASP A 64 4.36 -4.70 4.34
C ASP A 64 4.32 -3.19 4.12
N ALA A 65 4.89 -2.41 5.03
CA ALA A 65 4.92 -0.95 4.92
C ALA A 65 5.76 -0.48 3.72
N ASN A 66 6.89 -1.14 3.45
CA ASN A 66 7.73 -0.85 2.30
C ASN A 66 7.01 -1.22 0.99
N ASP A 67 6.43 -2.42 0.92
CA ASP A 67 5.66 -2.90 -0.23
C ASP A 67 4.50 -1.93 -0.58
N VAL A 68 3.81 -1.42 0.43
CA VAL A 68 2.72 -0.44 0.24
C VAL A 68 3.24 0.90 -0.27
N VAL A 69 4.33 1.42 0.31
CA VAL A 69 4.92 2.69 -0.13
C VAL A 69 5.40 2.60 -1.58
N GLU A 70 6.05 1.51 -1.96
CA GLU A 70 6.48 1.26 -3.33
C GLU A 70 5.27 1.19 -4.27
N ALA A 71 4.25 0.40 -3.94
CA ALA A 71 3.04 0.28 -4.75
C ALA A 71 2.33 1.63 -4.94
N ILE A 72 2.20 2.44 -3.89
CA ILE A 72 1.63 3.80 -3.98
C ILE A 72 2.41 4.63 -5.00
N ALA A 73 3.74 4.68 -4.89
CA ALA A 73 4.58 5.46 -5.78
C ALA A 73 4.48 5.00 -7.24
N GLU A 74 4.46 3.69 -7.48
CA GLU A 74 4.32 3.14 -8.84
C GLU A 74 2.94 3.44 -9.44
N ILE A 75 1.86 3.34 -8.65
CA ILE A 75 0.49 3.65 -9.10
C ILE A 75 0.31 5.14 -9.38
N GLU A 76 0.87 6.01 -8.53
CA GLU A 76 0.86 7.46 -8.75
C GLU A 76 1.58 7.83 -10.06
N GLN A 77 2.72 7.19 -10.35
CA GLN A 77 3.43 7.36 -11.62
C GLN A 77 2.61 6.85 -12.81
N ALA A 78 1.94 5.70 -12.68
CA ALA A 78 1.10 5.15 -13.74
C ALA A 78 -0.13 6.03 -14.05
N LEU A 79 -0.64 6.74 -13.04
CA LEU A 79 -1.78 7.66 -13.16
C LEU A 79 -1.37 9.09 -13.54
N ALA A 80 -0.07 9.43 -13.52
CA ALA A 80 0.39 10.75 -13.85
C ALA A 80 0.07 11.08 -15.32
N PRO A 81 -0.46 12.29 -15.62
CA PRO A 81 -0.69 12.69 -16.99
C PRO A 81 0.65 12.73 -17.75
N ARG A 82 0.73 12.00 -18.86
CA ARG A 82 1.86 12.05 -19.80
C ARG A 82 1.95 13.40 -20.50
#